data_AF-A0A353VCC2-F1
#
_entry.id   AF-A0A353VCC2-F1
#
_cell.length_a   1.000
_cell.length_b   1.000
_cell.length_c   1.000
_cell.angle_alpha   90.00
_cell.angle_beta   90.00
_cell.angle_gamma   90.00
#
_symmetry.space_group_name_H-M   'P 1'
#
loop_
_entity.id
_entity.type
_entity.pdbx_description
1 polymer ?
#
loop_
_entity_poly.entity_id
_entity_poly.type
_entity_poly.pdbx_seq_one_letter_code
_entity_poly.pdbx_strand_id
1 'polypeptide(L)' 'KAYLLGNLALDRRTNARQAWYLAFFEVVGVGWDFPERYARALRAVTAEDVAAAAARWLAAPTVVVLTPAR' A
#
# COMPACT_ATOMS: atom_id res chain seq x y z
N LYS A 1 -8.89 4.03 -7.20
CA LYS A 1 -7.45 4.21 -7.55
C LYS A 1 -6.96 5.65 -7.42
N ALA A 2 -7.72 6.64 -7.92
CA ALA A 2 -7.31 8.06 -7.92
C ALA A 2 -6.86 8.58 -6.55
N TYR A 3 -7.52 8.17 -5.47
CA TYR A 3 -7.13 8.51 -4.10
C TYR A 3 -5.66 8.14 -3.76
N LEU A 4 -5.26 6.89 -4.03
CA LEU A 4 -3.90 6.42 -3.73
C LEU A 4 -2.83 7.13 -4.57
N LEU A 5 -3.11 7.34 -5.86
CA LEU A 5 -2.23 8.07 -6.76
C LEU A 5 -2.13 9.55 -6.38
N GLY A 6 -3.25 10.14 -5.95
CA GLY A 6 -3.31 11.50 -5.44
C GLY A 6 -2.44 11.66 -4.20
N ASN A 7 -2.64 10.84 -3.17
CA ASN A 7 -1.82 10.88 -1.95
C ASN A 7 -0.32 10.74 -2.25
N LEU A 8 0.06 9.78 -3.10
CA LEU A 8 1.47 9.61 -3.50
C LEU A 8 2.06 10.87 -4.15
N ALA A 9 1.25 11.59 -4.95
CA ALA A 9 1.69 12.85 -5.55
C ALA A 9 1.78 13.98 -4.52
N LEU A 10 0.81 14.10 -3.61
CA LEU A 10 0.80 15.14 -2.58
C LEU A 10 1.95 14.97 -1.59
N ASP A 11 2.32 13.73 -1.28
CA ASP A 11 3.38 13.38 -0.36
C ASP A 11 4.78 13.76 -0.87
N ARG A 12 4.94 13.96 -2.18
CA ARG A 12 6.19 14.49 -2.74
C ARG A 12 6.40 15.99 -2.50
N ARG A 13 5.45 16.68 -1.86
CA ARG A 13 5.51 18.13 -1.70
C ARG A 13 6.20 18.60 -0.41
N THR A 14 6.62 17.69 0.48
CA THR A 14 7.35 18.06 1.70
C THR A 14 8.64 17.25 1.83
N ASN A 15 9.73 17.90 2.24
CA ASN A 15 11.03 17.26 2.41
C ASN A 15 10.98 16.11 3.43
N ALA A 16 10.23 16.29 4.52
CA ALA A 16 10.04 15.26 5.54
C ALA A 16 9.43 13.98 4.95
N ARG A 17 8.43 14.13 4.09
CA ARG A 17 7.74 12.99 3.47
C ARG A 17 8.59 12.33 2.37
N GLN A 18 9.32 13.13 1.59
CA GLN A 18 10.30 12.60 0.63
C GLN A 18 11.39 11.78 1.34
N ALA A 19 11.99 12.31 2.41
CA ALA A 19 13.01 11.62 3.18
C ALA A 19 12.49 10.32 3.79
N TRP A 20 11.27 10.33 4.33
CA TRP A 20 10.62 9.14 4.86
C TRP A 20 10.48 8.04 3.80
N TYR A 21 9.97 8.36 2.61
CA TYR A 21 9.79 7.37 1.54
C TYR A 21 11.10 6.83 0.98
N LEU A 22 12.11 7.69 0.80
CA LEU A 22 13.44 7.27 0.35
C LEU A 22 14.05 6.26 1.33
N ALA A 23 13.99 6.55 2.64
CA ALA A 23 14.47 5.62 3.66
C ALA A 23 13.62 4.34 3.73
N PHE A 24 12.29 4.48 3.75
CA PHE A 24 11.37 3.35 3.89
C PHE A 24 11.55 2.31 2.78
N PHE A 25 11.65 2.74 1.51
CA PHE A 25 11.76 1.82 0.39
C PHE A 25 13.11 1.10 0.31
N GLU A 26 14.19 1.73 0.79
CA GLU A 26 15.47 1.04 0.98
C GLU A 26 15.38 0.03 2.13
N VAL A 27 14.81 0.42 3.27
CA VAL A 27 14.69 -0.46 4.46
C VAL A 27 13.87 -1.72 4.18
N VAL A 28 12.77 -1.61 3.42
CA VAL A 28 11.94 -2.77 3.06
C VAL A 28 12.45 -3.52 1.81
N GLY A 29 13.61 -3.12 1.27
CA GLY A 29 14.32 -3.86 0.21
C GLY A 29 13.72 -3.73 -1.19
N VAL A 30 12.93 -2.68 -1.47
CA VAL A 30 12.27 -2.50 -2.76
C VAL A 30 12.94 -1.45 -3.66
N GLY A 31 13.81 -0.62 -3.08
CA GLY A 31 14.66 0.35 -3.76
C GLY A 31 13.98 1.70 -4.02
N TRP A 32 14.81 2.73 -4.27
CA TRP A 32 14.37 4.11 -4.49
C TRP A 32 13.38 4.32 -5.65
N ASP A 33 13.38 3.46 -6.68
CA ASP A 33 12.53 3.55 -7.88
C ASP A 33 11.12 2.96 -7.67
N PHE A 34 10.88 2.40 -6.49
CA PHE A 34 9.63 1.76 -6.15
C PHE A 34 8.40 2.67 -6.26
N PRO A 35 8.41 3.96 -5.91
CA PRO A 35 7.25 4.84 -6.09
C PRO A 35 6.70 4.86 -7.52
N GLU A 36 7.58 4.91 -8.53
CA GLU A 36 7.24 4.92 -9.95
C GLU A 36 6.64 3.57 -10.37
N ARG A 37 7.26 2.48 -9.92
CA ARG A 37 6.78 1.10 -10.17
C ARG A 37 5.43 0.87 -9.50
N TYR A 38 5.25 1.32 -8.27
CA TYR A 38 3.99 1.27 -7.52
C TYR A 38 2.89 2.05 -8.24
N ALA A 39 3.15 3.27 -8.71
CA ALA A 39 2.17 4.04 -9.46
C ALA A 39 1.79 3.37 -10.78
N ARG A 40 2.73 2.70 -11.46
CA ARG A 40 2.46 1.91 -12.68
C ARG A 40 1.60 0.69 -12.37
N ALA A 41 1.96 -0.07 -11.34
CA ALA A 41 1.22 -1.25 -10.89
C ALA A 41 -0.21 -0.89 -10.48
N LEU A 42 -0.40 0.18 -9.67
CA LEU A 42 -1.72 0.66 -9.29
C LEU A 42 -2.60 1.02 -10.50
N ARG A 43 -2.03 1.63 -11.54
CA ARG A 43 -2.79 1.93 -12.77
C ARG A 43 -3.24 0.68 -13.50
N ALA A 44 -2.48 -0.41 -13.44
CA ALA A 44 -2.80 -1.67 -14.11
C ALA A 44 -3.90 -2.51 -13.42
N VAL A 45 -4.09 -2.37 -12.09
CA VAL A 45 -5.04 -3.21 -11.31
C VAL A 45 -6.46 -3.26 -11.90
N THR A 46 -7.02 -4.42 -12.19
CA THR A 46 -8.41 -4.51 -12.67
C THR A 46 -9.40 -4.75 -11.52
N ALA A 47 -10.70 -4.78 -11.83
CA ALA A 47 -11.70 -5.19 -10.85
C ALA A 47 -11.57 -6.69 -10.51
N GLU A 48 -11.19 -7.49 -11.50
CA GLU A 48 -10.93 -8.93 -11.37
C GLU A 48 -9.73 -9.20 -10.46
N ASP A 49 -8.65 -8.41 -10.56
CA ASP A 49 -7.50 -8.51 -9.64
C ASP A 49 -7.94 -8.30 -8.18
N VAL A 50 -8.83 -7.33 -7.95
CA VAL A 50 -9.36 -7.03 -6.61
C VAL A 50 -10.23 -8.17 -6.10
N ALA A 51 -11.11 -8.70 -6.95
CA ALA A 51 -11.95 -9.85 -6.60
C ALA A 51 -11.11 -11.11 -6.30
N ALA A 52 -10.07 -11.37 -7.10
CA ALA A 52 -9.14 -12.47 -6.90
C ALA A 52 -8.34 -12.31 -5.59
N ALA A 53 -7.87 -11.10 -5.28
CA ALA A 53 -7.19 -10.81 -4.03
C ALA A 53 -8.12 -11.01 -2.81
N ALA A 54 -9.38 -10.57 -2.90
CA ALA A 54 -10.37 -10.79 -1.85
C ALA A 54 -10.61 -12.29 -1.62
N ALA A 55 -10.84 -13.06 -2.70
CA ALA A 55 -11.01 -14.51 -2.61
C ALA A 55 -9.80 -15.22 -2.01
N ARG A 56 -8.58 -14.74 -2.27
CA ARG A 56 -7.35 -15.35 -1.74
C ARG A 56 -7.12 -15.04 -0.27
N TRP A 57 -7.26 -13.77 0.12
CA TRP A 57 -6.77 -13.31 1.43
C TRP A 57 -7.86 -13.16 2.48
N LEU A 58 -9.13 -13.08 2.08
CA LEU A 58 -10.26 -12.90 2.99
C LEU A 58 -11.08 -14.18 3.23
N ALA A 59 -10.76 -15.29 2.55
CA ALA A 59 -11.53 -16.53 2.66
C ALA A 59 -11.41 -17.23 4.02
N ALA A 60 -10.26 -17.13 4.69
CA ALA A 60 -10.01 -17.79 5.98
C ALA A 60 -9.21 -16.87 6.92
N PRO A 61 -9.84 -15.85 7.50
CA PRO A 61 -9.14 -14.91 8.36
C PRO A 61 -8.84 -15.53 9.74
N THR A 62 -7.72 -15.14 10.33
CA THR A 62 -7.52 -15.28 11.78
C THR A 62 -8.37 -14.24 12.49
N VAL A 63 -9.30 -14.69 13.34
CA VAL A 63 -10.20 -13.80 14.09
C VAL A 63 -9.75 -13.72 15.54
N VAL A 64 -9.45 -12.51 16.01
CA VAL A 64 -9.19 -12.23 17.42
C VAL A 64 -10.37 -11.46 17.98
N VAL A 65 -11.03 -12.03 19.00
CA VAL A 65 -12.13 -11.37 19.71
C VAL A 65 -11.64 -10.97 21.08
N LEU A 66 -11.63 -9.66 21.35
CA LEU A 66 -11.31 -9.10 22.66
C LEU A 66 -12.60 -8.81 23.42
N THR A 67 -12.68 -9.29 24.65
CA THR A 67 -13.74 -8.97 25.60
C THR A 67 -13.12 -8.31 26.84
N PRO A 68 -13.86 -7.49 27.60
CA PRO A 68 -13.37 -6.92 28.86
C PRO A 68 -12.84 -8.01 29.81
N ALA A 69 -11.84 -7.66 30.63
CA ALA A 69 -11.44 -8.49 31.76
C ALA A 69 -12.59 -8.51 32.79
N ARG A 70 -12.90 -9.68 33.34
CA ARG A 70 -13.92 -9.84 34.39
C ARG A 70 -13.55 -9.08 35.66
#